data_AF-V4AJ10-F1
#
_entry.id   AF-V4AJ10-F1
#
_cell.length_a   1.000
_cell.length_b   1.000
_cell.length_c   1.000
_cell.angle_alpha   90.00
_cell.angle_beta   90.00
_cell.angle_gamma   90.00
#
_symmetry.space_group_name_H-M   'P 1'
#
loop_
_entity.id
_entity.type
_entity.pdbx_description
1 polymer ?
#
loop_
_entity_poly.entity_id
_entity_poly.type
_entity_poly.pdbx_seq_one_letter_code
_entity_poly.pdbx_strand_id
1 'polypeptide(L)'
;MVQSKSCMAGCAGKTARVLLIVFNILFAVCGVTILAVGIWLRVDPSVVQLQELVNLDSKNPNLANAAYILIGFGGFMLLVSVFGCCGGIQKSRILLGLYIACLVIIFIGQITAGILAALYKTDVEHTIESNLLGVLENDYKPGRTKYTQPWDYVQVWLHCCGVHNYTDYKDIKFGVGQMVPLTCCILENEDPNDPMPKNNTRCQLEANQTVAGEFLKPLGCLDGVTNAIKEYDGILIGVAIGIAVIEILGILLACCVCKNIHSEKLA
;
A
#
# COMPACT_ATOMS: atom_id res chain seq x y z
N MET A 1 47.91 -23.91 -9.10
CA MET A 1 46.77 -23.50 -8.22
C MET A 1 46.39 -22.02 -8.31
N VAL A 2 47.31 -21.09 -8.61
CA VAL A 2 46.99 -19.64 -8.75
C VAL A 2 46.11 -19.33 -9.97
N GLN A 3 46.32 -20.03 -11.08
CA GLN A 3 45.57 -19.84 -12.34
C GLN A 3 44.12 -20.37 -12.28
N SER A 4 43.88 -21.40 -11.45
CA SER A 4 42.53 -21.96 -11.21
C SER A 4 41.66 -21.05 -10.34
N LYS A 5 42.26 -20.35 -9.35
CA LYS A 5 41.58 -19.29 -8.57
C LYS A 5 41.22 -18.07 -9.43
N SER A 6 42.05 -17.71 -10.41
CA SER A 6 41.78 -16.61 -11.34
C SER A 6 40.60 -16.92 -12.28
N CYS A 7 40.50 -18.16 -12.79
CA CYS A 7 39.38 -18.59 -13.65
C CYS A 7 38.03 -18.65 -12.88
N MET A 8 38.04 -19.13 -11.63
CA MET A 8 36.85 -19.17 -10.78
C MET A 8 36.37 -17.76 -10.37
N ALA A 9 37.29 -16.83 -10.06
CA ALA A 9 36.95 -15.42 -9.78
C ALA A 9 36.41 -14.70 -11.03
N GLY A 10 36.97 -14.98 -12.21
CA GLY A 10 36.50 -14.42 -13.48
C GLY A 10 35.11 -14.92 -13.91
N CYS A 11 34.78 -16.19 -13.66
CA CYS A 11 33.47 -16.75 -13.95
C CYS A 11 32.41 -16.26 -12.94
N ALA A 12 32.73 -16.25 -11.65
CA ALA A 12 31.85 -15.73 -10.60
C ALA A 12 31.53 -14.24 -10.79
N GLY A 13 32.50 -13.43 -11.23
CA GLY A 13 32.29 -12.01 -11.49
C GLY A 13 31.39 -11.71 -12.69
N LYS A 14 31.50 -12.50 -13.75
CA LYS A 14 30.60 -12.41 -14.91
C LYS A 14 29.17 -12.82 -14.53
N THR A 15 29.02 -13.94 -13.81
CA THR A 15 27.71 -14.40 -13.34
C THR A 15 27.06 -13.39 -12.39
N ALA A 16 27.80 -12.86 -11.41
CA ALA A 16 27.29 -11.84 -10.48
C ALA A 16 26.83 -10.57 -11.21
N ARG A 17 27.56 -10.14 -12.25
CA ARG A 17 27.15 -8.99 -13.08
C ARG A 17 25.85 -9.28 -13.82
N VAL A 18 25.72 -10.44 -14.46
CA VAL A 18 24.50 -10.81 -15.19
C VAL A 18 23.31 -10.88 -14.24
N LEU A 19 23.47 -11.52 -13.08
CA LEU A 19 22.43 -11.59 -12.05
C LEU A 19 22.01 -10.21 -11.57
N LEU A 20 22.97 -9.31 -11.31
CA LEU A 20 22.68 -7.94 -10.90
C LEU A 20 21.87 -7.18 -11.97
N ILE A 21 22.23 -7.33 -13.24
CA ILE A 21 21.51 -6.68 -14.34
C ILE A 21 20.09 -7.24 -14.48
N VAL A 22 19.93 -8.57 -14.51
CA VAL A 22 18.62 -9.22 -14.62
C VAL A 22 17.71 -8.81 -13.46
N PHE A 23 18.24 -8.84 -12.24
CA PHE A 23 17.51 -8.43 -11.05
C PHE A 23 17.05 -6.96 -11.16
N ASN A 24 17.95 -6.04 -11.51
CA ASN A 24 17.58 -4.62 -11.66
C ASN A 24 16.62 -4.37 -12.84
N ILE A 25 16.63 -5.18 -13.89
CA ILE A 25 15.61 -5.11 -14.95
C ILE A 25 14.23 -5.50 -14.41
N LEU A 26 14.13 -6.56 -13.59
CA LEU A 26 12.87 -6.94 -12.96
C LEU A 26 12.35 -5.83 -12.03
N PHE A 27 13.23 -5.22 -11.23
CA PHE A 27 12.89 -4.06 -10.42
C PHE A 27 12.45 -2.86 -11.25
N ALA A 28 13.09 -2.62 -12.39
CA ALA A 28 12.69 -1.56 -13.30
C ALA A 28 11.28 -1.80 -13.85
N VAL A 29 10.95 -3.04 -14.26
CA VAL A 29 9.60 -3.39 -14.73
C VAL A 29 8.56 -3.12 -13.64
N CYS A 30 8.80 -3.55 -12.40
CA CYS A 30 7.94 -3.24 -11.26
C CYS A 30 7.84 -1.72 -10.99
N GLY A 31 8.93 -0.97 -11.18
CA GLY A 31 8.94 0.49 -11.07
C GLY A 31 8.08 1.16 -12.14
N VAL A 32 8.15 0.71 -13.38
CA VAL A 32 7.29 1.22 -14.47
C VAL A 32 5.83 0.93 -14.18
N THR A 33 5.48 -0.28 -13.72
CA THR A 33 4.08 -0.62 -13.44
C THR A 33 3.53 0.21 -12.29
N ILE A 34 4.26 0.36 -11.18
CA ILE A 34 3.84 1.19 -10.05
C ILE A 34 3.72 2.66 -10.45
N LEU A 35 4.68 3.19 -11.20
CA LEU A 35 4.64 4.56 -11.70
C LEU A 35 3.43 4.78 -12.62
N ALA A 36 3.18 3.84 -13.54
CA ALA A 36 2.04 3.90 -14.45
C ALA A 36 0.71 3.87 -13.70
N VAL A 37 0.58 3.02 -12.67
CA VAL A 37 -0.59 3.01 -11.78
C VAL A 37 -0.72 4.33 -11.04
N GLY A 38 0.36 4.86 -10.46
CA GLY A 38 0.35 6.16 -9.77
C GLY A 38 -0.10 7.31 -10.68
N ILE A 39 0.38 7.33 -11.93
CA ILE A 39 -0.03 8.31 -12.95
C ILE A 39 -1.50 8.08 -13.36
N TRP A 40 -1.91 6.82 -13.59
CA TRP A 40 -3.29 6.48 -13.92
C TRP A 40 -4.25 7.03 -12.88
N LEU A 41 -3.95 6.80 -11.59
CA LEU A 41 -4.76 7.30 -10.48
C LEU A 41 -4.94 8.83 -10.56
N ARG A 42 -3.96 9.57 -11.10
CA ARG A 42 -3.97 11.04 -11.17
C ARG A 42 -4.50 11.62 -12.49
N VAL A 43 -4.63 10.82 -13.53
CA VAL A 43 -4.98 11.30 -14.89
C VAL A 43 -6.35 10.80 -15.34
N ASP A 44 -6.76 9.60 -14.93
CA ASP A 44 -8.05 9.06 -15.35
C ASP A 44 -9.22 9.89 -14.78
N PRO A 45 -10.12 10.46 -15.61
CA PRO A 45 -11.20 11.32 -15.14
C PRO A 45 -12.10 10.67 -14.10
N SER A 46 -12.30 9.35 -14.14
CA SER A 46 -13.11 8.62 -13.15
C SER A 46 -12.41 8.51 -11.78
N VAL A 47 -11.07 8.42 -11.77
CA VAL A 47 -10.24 8.33 -10.56
C VAL A 47 -9.80 9.70 -10.04
N VAL A 48 -9.56 10.67 -10.92
CA VAL A 48 -9.34 12.08 -10.60
C VAL A 48 -10.58 12.71 -10.04
N GLN A 49 -11.73 12.29 -10.56
CA GLN A 49 -12.94 12.39 -9.79
C GLN A 49 -12.62 11.71 -8.46
N LEU A 50 -12.54 10.39 -8.23
CA LEU A 50 -12.38 9.82 -6.85
C LEU A 50 -11.47 10.62 -5.88
N GLN A 51 -10.30 11.06 -6.33
CA GLN A 51 -9.38 11.94 -5.62
C GLN A 51 -9.91 13.34 -5.29
N GLU A 52 -10.55 14.05 -6.22
CA GLU A 52 -11.07 15.39 -5.95
C GLU A 52 -12.14 15.42 -4.87
N LEU A 53 -12.95 14.36 -4.69
CA LEU A 53 -13.83 14.33 -3.53
C LEU A 53 -12.97 14.05 -2.30
N VAL A 54 -12.09 13.05 -2.26
CA VAL A 54 -11.21 12.88 -1.07
C VAL A 54 -10.34 14.12 -0.71
N ASN A 55 -10.19 15.12 -1.59
CA ASN A 55 -9.44 16.36 -1.36
C ASN A 55 -10.27 17.66 -1.22
N LEU A 56 -11.61 17.63 -1.12
CA LEU A 56 -12.40 18.89 -1.03
C LEU A 56 -12.37 19.60 0.33
N ASP A 57 -11.86 19.00 1.41
CA ASP A 57 -11.57 19.77 2.62
C ASP A 57 -10.06 20.01 2.75
N SER A 58 -9.70 21.28 2.76
CA SER A 58 -8.34 21.82 2.60
C SER A 58 -7.43 21.55 3.82
N LYS A 59 -7.71 20.51 4.60
CA LYS A 59 -6.96 20.20 5.82
C LYS A 59 -6.13 18.93 5.75
N ASN A 60 -6.47 17.90 4.97
CA ASN A 60 -5.62 16.69 4.84
C ASN A 60 -5.82 15.92 3.51
N PRO A 61 -5.00 16.18 2.46
CA PRO A 61 -5.15 15.56 1.13
C PRO A 61 -4.63 14.10 1.08
N ASN A 62 -5.21 13.18 1.84
CA ASN A 62 -4.61 11.85 2.07
C ASN A 62 -4.56 10.94 0.82
N LEU A 63 -5.54 11.01 -0.10
CA LEU A 63 -5.57 10.13 -1.28
C LEU A 63 -4.76 10.67 -2.47
N ALA A 64 -4.74 11.99 -2.69
CA ALA A 64 -3.78 12.58 -3.63
C ALA A 64 -2.35 12.31 -3.15
N ASN A 65 -2.10 12.39 -1.85
CA ASN A 65 -0.80 12.04 -1.27
C ASN A 65 -0.43 10.58 -1.58
N ALA A 66 -1.37 9.63 -1.51
CA ALA A 66 -1.11 8.23 -1.85
C ALA A 66 -0.69 8.04 -3.33
N ALA A 67 -1.34 8.73 -4.27
CA ALA A 67 -0.96 8.68 -5.68
C ALA A 67 0.42 9.31 -5.93
N TYR A 68 0.72 10.45 -5.29
CA TYR A 68 2.05 11.06 -5.36
C TYR A 68 3.13 10.18 -4.72
N ILE A 69 2.81 9.47 -3.64
CA ILE A 69 3.70 8.47 -3.03
C ILE A 69 3.98 7.34 -4.03
N LEU A 70 2.96 6.80 -4.71
CA LEU A 70 3.14 5.76 -5.74
C LEU A 70 4.00 6.25 -6.91
N ILE A 71 3.76 7.47 -7.40
CA ILE A 71 4.56 8.09 -8.46
C ILE A 71 6.02 8.27 -8.00
N GLY A 72 6.22 8.85 -6.82
CA GLY A 72 7.54 9.10 -6.26
C GLY A 72 8.32 7.79 -6.02
N PHE A 73 7.65 6.80 -5.42
CA PHE A 73 8.23 5.49 -5.15
C PHE A 73 8.56 4.74 -6.44
N GLY A 74 7.63 4.69 -7.40
CA GLY A 74 7.85 4.08 -8.71
C GLY A 74 9.01 4.73 -9.47
N GLY A 75 9.06 6.06 -9.50
CA GLY A 75 10.16 6.82 -10.11
C GLY A 75 11.50 6.60 -9.40
N PHE A 76 11.51 6.55 -8.08
CA PHE A 76 12.70 6.25 -7.29
C PHE A 76 13.21 4.83 -7.55
N MET A 77 12.33 3.83 -7.57
CA MET A 77 12.72 2.45 -7.92
C MET A 77 13.32 2.35 -9.32
N LEU A 78 12.77 3.07 -10.30
CA LEU A 78 13.35 3.14 -11.65
C LEU A 78 14.76 3.74 -11.64
N LEU A 79 14.95 4.85 -10.92
CA LEU A 79 16.24 5.51 -10.81
C LEU A 79 17.30 4.60 -10.16
N VAL A 80 16.95 3.93 -9.06
CA VAL A 80 17.84 2.96 -8.39
C VAL A 80 18.16 1.79 -9.34
N SER A 81 17.16 1.28 -10.07
CA SER A 81 17.34 0.21 -11.05
C SER A 81 18.25 0.60 -12.20
N VAL A 82 18.15 1.85 -12.69
CA VAL A 82 19.05 2.40 -13.72
C VAL A 82 20.48 2.47 -13.19
N PHE A 83 20.71 2.90 -11.95
CA PHE A 83 22.05 2.89 -11.36
C PHE A 83 22.64 1.47 -11.27
N GLY A 84 21.84 0.48 -10.87
CA GLY A 84 22.24 -0.92 -10.85
C GLY A 84 22.60 -1.44 -12.25
N CYS A 85 21.70 -1.29 -13.22
CA CYS A 85 21.90 -1.72 -14.61
C CYS A 85 23.08 -1.02 -15.28
N CYS A 86 23.11 0.32 -15.28
CA CYS A 86 24.19 1.10 -15.90
C CYS A 86 25.52 0.88 -15.18
N GLY A 87 25.54 0.78 -13.85
CA GLY A 87 26.74 0.45 -13.09
C GLY A 87 27.31 -0.92 -13.47
N GLY A 88 26.43 -1.92 -13.67
CA GLY A 88 26.78 -3.24 -14.17
C GLY A 88 27.35 -3.21 -15.59
N ILE A 89 26.64 -2.60 -16.54
CA ILE A 89 26.97 -2.57 -17.97
C ILE A 89 28.21 -1.72 -18.25
N GLN A 90 28.23 -0.48 -17.77
CA GLN A 90 29.32 0.48 -18.02
C GLN A 90 30.57 0.17 -17.17
N LYS A 91 30.52 -0.86 -16.32
CA LYS A 91 31.56 -1.17 -15.33
C LYS A 91 31.94 0.06 -14.49
N SER A 92 30.98 0.92 -14.16
CA SER A 92 31.22 2.18 -13.44
C SER A 92 31.04 1.97 -11.94
N ARG A 93 32.14 2.15 -11.19
CA ARG A 93 32.11 2.02 -9.72
C ARG A 93 31.31 3.14 -9.04
N ILE A 94 31.20 4.31 -9.67
CA ILE A 94 30.45 5.44 -9.11
C ILE A 94 28.96 5.11 -9.13
N LEU A 95 28.43 4.67 -10.29
CA LEU A 95 27.02 4.28 -10.42
C LEU A 95 26.66 3.11 -9.49
N LEU A 96 27.56 2.12 -9.40
CA LEU A 96 27.37 0.97 -8.51
C LEU A 96 27.45 1.38 -7.02
N GLY A 97 28.28 2.36 -6.68
CA GLY A 97 28.34 2.96 -5.35
C GLY A 97 27.07 3.73 -4.99
N LEU A 98 26.49 4.48 -5.94
CA LEU A 98 25.20 5.15 -5.76
C LEU A 98 24.07 4.14 -5.54
N TYR A 99 24.04 3.06 -6.33
CA TYR A 99 23.10 1.96 -6.14
C TYR A 99 23.18 1.37 -4.73
N ILE A 100 24.40 1.04 -4.26
CA ILE A 100 24.62 0.53 -2.89
C ILE A 100 24.17 1.54 -1.84
N ALA A 101 24.53 2.82 -2.01
CA ALA A 101 24.14 3.87 -1.07
C ALA A 101 22.62 4.01 -0.96
N CYS A 102 21.90 3.97 -2.09
CA CYS A 102 20.45 3.95 -2.10
C CYS A 102 19.88 2.74 -1.33
N LEU A 103 20.36 1.52 -1.62
CA LEU A 103 19.87 0.32 -0.92
C LEU A 103 20.13 0.37 0.59
N VAL A 104 21.28 0.87 1.03
CA VAL A 104 21.59 1.03 2.45
C VAL A 104 20.65 2.04 3.12
N ILE A 105 20.34 3.16 2.46
CA ILE A 105 19.39 4.15 2.98
C ILE A 105 17.99 3.53 3.10
N ILE A 106 17.54 2.77 2.10
CA ILE A 106 16.23 2.10 2.15
C ILE A 106 16.20 1.08 3.29
N PHE A 107 17.24 0.27 3.44
CA PHE A 107 17.33 -0.72 4.52
C PHE A 107 17.24 -0.08 5.91
N ILE A 108 17.97 1.03 6.14
CA ILE A 108 17.87 1.78 7.40
C ILE A 108 16.46 2.35 7.59
N GLY A 109 15.86 2.87 6.53
CA GLY A 109 14.47 3.34 6.53
C GLY A 109 13.49 2.23 6.91
N GLN A 110 13.69 1.02 6.39
CA GLN A 110 12.84 -0.15 6.66
C GLN A 110 12.91 -0.56 8.14
N ILE A 111 14.11 -0.61 8.72
CA ILE A 111 14.29 -0.89 10.15
C ILE A 111 13.63 0.21 11.00
N THR A 112 13.83 1.47 10.63
CA THR A 112 13.25 2.61 11.34
C THR A 112 11.73 2.57 11.28
N ALA A 113 11.14 2.33 10.10
CA ALA A 113 9.70 2.21 9.92
C ALA A 113 9.12 1.04 10.73
N GLY A 114 9.81 -0.11 10.76
CA GLY A 114 9.40 -1.26 11.58
C GLY A 114 9.39 -0.94 13.07
N ILE A 115 10.41 -0.24 13.57
CA ILE A 115 10.48 0.20 14.98
C ILE A 115 9.35 1.20 15.29
N LEU A 116 9.15 2.20 14.43
CA LEU A 116 8.10 3.20 14.61
C LEU A 116 6.71 2.56 14.59
N ALA A 117 6.45 1.64 13.66
CA ALA A 117 5.18 0.91 13.60
C ALA A 117 4.93 0.08 14.87
N ALA A 118 5.99 -0.47 15.48
CA ALA A 118 5.87 -1.22 16.74
C ALA A 118 5.62 -0.31 17.95
N LEU A 119 6.25 0.87 18.00
CA LEU A 119 6.13 1.81 19.13
C LEU A 119 4.84 2.62 19.11
N TYR A 120 4.41 3.08 17.93
CA TYR A 120 3.32 4.04 17.75
C TYR A 120 2.02 3.37 17.26
N LYS A 121 1.84 2.08 17.51
CA LYS A 121 0.65 1.34 17.05
C LYS A 121 -0.66 2.00 17.46
N THR A 122 -0.76 2.44 18.72
CA THR A 122 -1.97 3.09 19.26
C THR A 122 -2.19 4.48 18.66
N ASP A 123 -1.12 5.25 18.44
CA ASP A 123 -1.22 6.58 17.81
C ASP A 123 -1.65 6.48 16.34
N VAL A 124 -1.18 5.45 15.63
CA VAL A 124 -1.63 5.14 14.27
C VAL A 124 -3.11 4.77 14.27
N GLU A 125 -3.57 3.96 15.21
CA GLU A 125 -4.99 3.60 15.35
C GLU A 125 -5.88 4.82 15.60
N HIS A 126 -5.51 5.70 16.53
CA HIS A 126 -6.24 6.96 16.77
C HIS A 126 -6.20 7.93 15.57
N THR A 127 -5.09 7.95 14.84
CA THR A 127 -4.98 8.75 13.61
C THR A 127 -5.91 8.20 12.54
N ILE A 128 -5.99 6.87 12.39
CA ILE A 128 -6.93 6.23 11.46
C ILE A 128 -8.37 6.52 11.89
N GLU A 129 -8.70 6.32 13.16
CA GLU A 129 -10.01 6.58 13.74
C GLU A 129 -10.49 8.02 13.47
N SER A 130 -9.68 9.01 13.82
CA SER A 130 -10.03 10.43 13.61
C SER A 130 -10.21 10.79 12.14
N ASN A 131 -9.41 10.19 11.24
CA ASN A 131 -9.59 10.37 9.80
C ASN A 131 -10.89 9.70 9.30
N LEU A 132 -11.20 8.49 9.75
CA LEU A 132 -12.41 7.77 9.36
C LEU A 132 -13.67 8.49 9.84
N LEU A 133 -13.68 8.96 11.10
CA LEU A 133 -14.77 9.77 11.65
C LEU A 133 -14.94 11.07 10.87
N GLY A 134 -13.84 11.77 10.57
CA GLY A 134 -13.86 13.00 9.79
C GLY A 134 -14.51 12.81 8.42
N VAL A 135 -14.16 11.72 7.71
CA VAL A 135 -14.77 11.37 6.41
C VAL A 135 -16.25 11.03 6.57
N LEU A 136 -16.62 10.27 7.60
CA LEU A 136 -18.01 9.86 7.80
C LEU A 136 -18.91 11.06 8.15
N GLU A 137 -18.48 11.94 9.05
CA GLU A 137 -19.27 13.07 9.53
C GLU A 137 -19.39 14.18 8.48
N ASN A 138 -18.31 14.51 7.78
CA ASN A 138 -18.25 15.70 6.93
C ASN A 138 -18.56 15.40 5.45
N ASP A 139 -18.23 14.19 4.97
CA ASP A 139 -18.21 13.90 3.54
C ASP A 139 -19.23 12.83 3.12
N TYR A 140 -19.70 11.97 4.04
CA TYR A 140 -20.67 10.93 3.71
C TYR A 140 -22.06 11.53 3.46
N LYS A 141 -22.52 11.48 2.20
CA LYS A 141 -23.86 11.93 1.80
C LYS A 141 -24.63 10.79 1.13
N PRO A 142 -25.84 10.44 1.61
CA PRO A 142 -26.66 9.41 1.00
C PRO A 142 -26.95 9.71 -0.48
N GLY A 143 -26.76 8.69 -1.33
CA GLY A 143 -26.69 8.84 -2.79
C GLY A 143 -25.31 8.40 -3.28
N ARG A 144 -25.20 7.86 -4.51
CA ARG A 144 -23.92 7.37 -5.09
C ARG A 144 -22.97 8.52 -5.42
N THR A 145 -22.58 9.26 -4.39
CA THR A 145 -21.54 10.27 -4.46
C THR A 145 -20.18 9.60 -4.31
N LYS A 146 -19.13 10.35 -4.57
CA LYS A 146 -17.78 9.82 -4.72
C LYS A 146 -17.10 9.46 -3.40
N TYR A 147 -17.67 9.85 -2.26
CA TYR A 147 -17.24 9.40 -0.93
C TYR A 147 -18.05 8.21 -0.43
N THR A 148 -19.33 8.17 -0.82
CA THR A 148 -20.26 7.10 -0.46
C THR A 148 -19.79 5.77 -1.05
N GLN A 149 -19.38 5.73 -2.32
CA GLN A 149 -18.98 4.47 -2.98
C GLN A 149 -17.75 3.76 -2.38
N PRO A 150 -16.60 4.43 -2.13
CA PRO A 150 -15.46 3.78 -1.48
C PRO A 150 -15.77 3.35 -0.06
N TRP A 151 -16.55 4.14 0.68
CA TRP A 151 -16.96 3.80 2.05
C TRP A 151 -17.89 2.58 2.08
N ASP A 152 -18.85 2.52 1.17
CA ASP A 152 -19.74 1.38 0.97
C ASP A 152 -18.94 0.12 0.61
N TYR A 153 -17.91 0.23 -0.24
CA TYR A 153 -17.01 -0.88 -0.56
C TYR A 153 -16.29 -1.42 0.67
N VAL A 154 -15.76 -0.53 1.53
CA VAL A 154 -15.07 -0.92 2.77
C VAL A 154 -16.02 -1.69 3.69
N GLN A 155 -17.27 -1.24 3.84
CA GLN A 155 -18.27 -1.92 4.68
C GLN A 155 -18.64 -3.31 4.20
N VAL A 156 -18.74 -3.48 2.88
CA VAL A 156 -18.96 -4.79 2.27
C VAL A 156 -17.74 -5.67 2.50
N TRP A 157 -16.54 -5.18 2.18
CA TRP A 157 -15.31 -5.96 2.20
C TRP A 157 -14.85 -6.38 3.60
N LEU A 158 -15.00 -5.51 4.61
CA LEU A 158 -14.64 -5.78 6.00
C LEU A 158 -15.81 -6.32 6.85
N HIS A 159 -16.99 -6.50 6.25
CA HIS A 159 -18.22 -6.86 6.93
C HIS A 159 -18.54 -6.01 8.17
N CYS A 160 -18.32 -4.70 8.07
CA CYS A 160 -18.48 -3.74 9.16
C CYS A 160 -19.54 -2.65 8.85
N CYS A 161 -19.91 -1.85 9.85
CA CYS A 161 -20.83 -0.73 9.72
C CYS A 161 -20.43 0.45 10.62
N GLY A 162 -20.33 1.64 10.03
CA GLY A 162 -19.84 2.85 10.71
C GLY A 162 -18.36 2.76 11.09
N VAL A 163 -17.83 3.76 11.78
CA VAL A 163 -16.42 3.75 12.24
C VAL A 163 -16.30 2.88 13.49
N HIS A 164 -17.06 3.20 14.53
CA HIS A 164 -17.18 2.42 15.76
C HIS A 164 -18.36 1.47 15.71
N ASN A 165 -19.48 1.91 15.15
CA ASN A 165 -20.68 1.09 14.92
C ASN A 165 -21.70 1.86 14.06
N TYR A 166 -22.83 1.20 13.78
CA TYR A 166 -23.95 1.78 13.01
C TYR A 166 -24.50 3.10 13.56
N THR A 167 -24.24 3.44 14.83
CA THR A 167 -24.76 4.67 15.42
C THR A 167 -24.02 5.92 14.96
N ASP A 168 -22.87 5.79 14.31
CA ASP A 168 -22.16 6.91 13.71
C ASP A 168 -22.97 7.57 12.57
N TYR A 169 -24.02 6.88 12.10
CA TYR A 169 -24.97 7.38 11.10
C TYR A 169 -26.13 8.20 11.64
N LYS A 170 -26.28 8.34 12.97
CA LYS A 170 -27.45 8.98 13.61
C LYS A 170 -27.76 10.39 13.08
N ASP A 171 -26.73 11.17 12.80
CA ASP A 171 -26.87 12.56 12.35
C ASP A 171 -26.95 12.70 10.82
N ILE A 172 -26.79 11.59 10.09
CA ILE A 172 -26.84 11.55 8.62
C ILE A 172 -28.29 11.33 8.18
N LYS A 173 -28.81 12.28 7.38
CA LYS A 173 -30.19 12.22 6.87
C LYS A 173 -30.28 11.32 5.65
N PHE A 174 -30.75 10.10 5.84
CA PHE A 174 -31.15 9.21 4.75
C PHE A 174 -32.60 9.48 4.30
N GLY A 175 -33.02 8.85 3.20
CA GLY A 175 -34.41 8.89 2.75
C GLY A 175 -35.39 8.33 3.79
N VAL A 176 -36.69 8.52 3.55
CA VAL A 176 -37.76 8.10 4.49
C VAL A 176 -37.64 6.61 4.83
N GLY A 177 -37.52 6.30 6.12
CA GLY A 177 -37.47 4.92 6.62
C GLY A 177 -36.09 4.25 6.57
N GLN A 178 -35.04 5.00 6.23
CA GLN A 178 -33.66 4.52 6.22
C GLN A 178 -32.87 5.23 7.33
N MET A 179 -32.07 4.46 8.07
CA MET A 179 -31.23 4.94 9.19
C MET A 179 -29.74 4.71 8.91
N VAL A 180 -29.42 3.69 8.10
CA VAL A 180 -28.06 3.31 7.73
C VAL A 180 -27.98 3.01 6.23
N PRO A 181 -26.78 3.02 5.63
CA PRO A 181 -26.58 2.57 4.25
C PRO A 181 -26.97 1.09 4.07
N LEU A 182 -27.32 0.69 2.86
CA LEU A 182 -27.68 -0.72 2.58
C LEU A 182 -26.52 -1.68 2.87
N THR A 183 -25.27 -1.22 2.71
CA THR A 183 -24.04 -1.96 2.97
C THR A 183 -23.80 -2.28 4.44
N CYS A 184 -24.45 -1.57 5.37
CA CYS A 184 -24.46 -1.91 6.79
C CYS A 184 -25.32 -3.14 7.11
N CYS A 185 -26.24 -3.50 6.22
CA CYS A 185 -27.10 -4.66 6.41
C CYS A 185 -26.38 -5.95 6.02
N ILE A 186 -26.84 -7.08 6.53
CA ILE A 186 -26.41 -8.39 6.04
C ILE A 186 -26.92 -8.57 4.61
N LEU A 187 -25.99 -8.71 3.67
CA LEU A 187 -26.25 -8.76 2.25
C LEU A 187 -26.50 -10.19 1.76
N GLU A 188 -27.37 -10.30 0.76
CA GLU A 188 -27.54 -11.47 -0.10
C GLU A 188 -26.66 -11.36 -1.34
N ASN A 189 -26.62 -10.17 -1.95
CA ASN A 189 -25.66 -9.80 -2.99
C ASN A 189 -24.61 -8.84 -2.42
N GLU A 190 -23.35 -9.26 -2.41
CA GLU A 190 -22.20 -8.49 -1.93
C GLU A 190 -21.55 -7.62 -3.03
N ASP A 191 -22.15 -7.48 -4.23
CA ASP A 191 -21.67 -6.51 -5.21
C ASP A 191 -21.79 -5.08 -4.65
N PRO A 192 -20.68 -4.34 -4.45
CA PRO A 192 -20.73 -2.97 -3.94
C PRO A 192 -21.46 -1.99 -4.87
N ASN A 193 -21.61 -2.33 -6.14
CA ASN A 193 -22.34 -1.52 -7.13
C ASN A 193 -23.85 -1.81 -7.12
N ASP A 194 -24.27 -2.94 -6.55
CA ASP A 194 -25.67 -3.33 -6.40
C ASP A 194 -25.90 -4.15 -5.11
N PRO A 195 -25.67 -3.55 -3.92
CA PRO A 195 -25.76 -4.26 -2.67
C PRO A 195 -27.23 -4.57 -2.36
N MET A 196 -27.54 -5.85 -2.19
CA MET A 196 -28.91 -6.30 -1.91
C MET A 196 -29.00 -6.90 -0.51
N PRO A 197 -29.65 -6.24 0.47
CA PRO A 197 -29.84 -6.78 1.81
C PRO A 197 -30.77 -7.99 1.82
N LYS A 198 -30.47 -9.00 2.64
CA LYS A 198 -31.38 -10.15 2.87
C LYS A 198 -32.76 -9.72 3.36
N ASN A 199 -32.80 -8.70 4.24
CA ASN A 199 -34.03 -8.10 4.71
C ASN A 199 -33.79 -6.64 5.10
N ASN A 200 -34.00 -5.73 4.14
CA ASN A 200 -33.75 -4.31 4.36
C ASN A 200 -34.65 -3.74 5.47
N THR A 201 -35.95 -4.04 5.47
CA THR A 201 -36.89 -3.50 6.47
C THR A 201 -36.46 -3.86 7.90
N ARG A 202 -36.05 -5.11 8.13
CA ARG A 202 -35.62 -5.55 9.46
C ARG A 202 -34.29 -4.93 9.88
N CYS A 203 -33.33 -4.82 8.95
CA CYS A 203 -32.07 -4.12 9.19
C CYS A 203 -32.27 -2.66 9.62
N GLN A 204 -33.13 -1.90 8.91
CA GLN A 204 -33.40 -0.50 9.24
C GLN A 204 -34.14 -0.35 10.60
N LEU A 205 -35.00 -1.32 10.96
CA LEU A 205 -35.65 -1.35 12.28
C LEU A 205 -34.65 -1.63 13.40
N GLU A 206 -33.73 -2.58 13.21
CA GLU A 206 -32.65 -2.90 14.16
C GLU A 206 -31.76 -1.69 14.41
N ALA A 207 -31.41 -0.94 13.35
CA ALA A 207 -30.65 0.32 13.45
C ALA A 207 -31.40 1.43 14.20
N ASN A 208 -32.73 1.52 14.04
CA ASN A 208 -33.56 2.52 14.72
C ASN A 208 -33.75 2.22 16.22
N GLN A 209 -34.00 0.95 16.56
CA GLN A 209 -34.35 0.55 17.93
C GLN A 209 -33.13 0.19 18.79
N THR A 210 -31.91 0.27 18.24
CA THR A 210 -30.66 -0.13 18.91
C THR A 210 -30.71 -1.53 19.51
N VAL A 211 -31.40 -2.45 18.84
CA VAL A 211 -31.56 -3.85 19.28
C VAL A 211 -30.48 -4.70 18.62
N ALA A 212 -29.88 -5.63 19.36
CA ALA A 212 -29.00 -6.64 18.78
C ALA A 212 -29.80 -7.46 17.73
N GLY A 213 -29.35 -7.38 16.49
CA GLY A 213 -30.09 -7.81 15.32
C GLY A 213 -29.37 -8.88 14.51
N GLU A 214 -30.11 -9.67 13.75
CA GLU A 214 -29.55 -10.68 12.84
C GLU A 214 -29.24 -10.08 11.45
N PHE A 215 -29.82 -8.92 11.14
CA PHE A 215 -29.80 -8.33 9.79
C PHE A 215 -28.92 -7.07 9.68
N LEU A 216 -28.30 -6.64 10.78
CA LEU A 216 -27.38 -5.50 10.86
C LEU A 216 -25.97 -5.96 11.25
N LYS A 217 -24.93 -5.45 10.57
CA LYS A 217 -23.54 -5.74 10.92
C LYS A 217 -23.18 -5.08 12.27
N PRO A 218 -22.74 -5.85 13.28
CA PRO A 218 -22.48 -5.30 14.62
C PRO A 218 -21.09 -4.68 14.76
N LEU A 219 -20.14 -5.03 13.88
CA LEU A 219 -18.74 -4.63 13.97
C LEU A 219 -18.50 -3.24 13.36
N GLY A 220 -17.79 -2.36 14.08
CA GLY A 220 -17.30 -1.09 13.52
C GLY A 220 -16.16 -1.30 12.52
N CYS A 221 -16.03 -0.42 11.54
CA CYS A 221 -14.98 -0.55 10.52
C CYS A 221 -13.58 -0.28 11.06
N LEU A 222 -13.41 0.48 12.15
CA LEU A 222 -12.12 0.62 12.82
C LEU A 222 -11.63 -0.74 13.35
N ASP A 223 -12.50 -1.46 14.08
CA ASP A 223 -12.20 -2.81 14.55
C ASP A 223 -12.04 -3.80 13.38
N GLY A 224 -12.84 -3.66 12.32
CA GLY A 224 -12.69 -4.43 11.08
C GLY A 224 -11.31 -4.27 10.45
N VAL A 225 -10.81 -3.03 10.33
CA VAL A 225 -9.46 -2.75 9.84
C VAL A 225 -8.40 -3.33 10.78
N THR A 226 -8.53 -3.13 12.09
CA THR A 226 -7.59 -3.66 13.08
C THR A 226 -7.56 -5.20 13.05
N ASN A 227 -8.69 -5.85 12.86
CA ASN A 227 -8.79 -7.31 12.75
C ASN A 227 -8.21 -7.82 11.43
N ALA A 228 -8.49 -7.15 10.30
CA ALA A 228 -7.89 -7.49 9.02
C ALA A 228 -6.35 -7.34 9.08
N ILE A 229 -5.84 -6.27 9.70
CA ILE A 229 -4.39 -6.09 9.89
C ILE A 229 -3.80 -7.23 10.73
N LYS A 230 -4.49 -7.68 11.79
CA LYS A 230 -4.05 -8.83 12.61
C LYS A 230 -4.11 -10.14 11.85
N GLU A 231 -5.07 -10.32 10.95
CA GLU A 231 -5.19 -11.53 10.12
C GLU A 231 -4.06 -11.62 9.09
N TYR A 232 -3.65 -10.49 8.52
CA TYR A 232 -2.60 -10.40 7.50
C TYR A 232 -1.22 -10.00 8.05
N ASP A 233 -1.04 -9.92 9.38
CA ASP A 233 0.20 -9.44 10.00
C ASP A 233 1.42 -10.29 9.59
N GLY A 234 1.24 -11.61 9.53
CA GLY A 234 2.27 -12.55 9.11
C GLY A 234 2.70 -12.35 7.65
N ILE A 235 1.76 -12.02 6.76
CA ILE A 235 2.08 -11.71 5.36
C ILE A 235 2.86 -10.41 5.28
N LEU A 236 2.42 -9.37 5.99
CA LEU A 236 3.09 -8.07 6.01
C LEU A 236 4.53 -8.18 6.54
N ILE A 237 4.73 -8.89 7.65
CA ILE A 237 6.06 -9.15 8.22
C ILE A 237 6.91 -9.99 7.24
N GLY A 238 6.31 -11.01 6.61
CA GLY A 238 6.98 -11.84 5.62
C GLY A 238 7.47 -11.05 4.41
N VAL A 239 6.63 -10.16 3.87
CA VAL A 239 7.00 -9.26 2.76
C VAL A 239 8.13 -8.33 3.18
N ALA A 240 8.08 -7.74 4.38
CA ALA A 240 9.15 -6.90 4.89
C ALA A 240 10.49 -7.65 4.98
N ILE A 241 10.51 -8.85 5.56
CA ILE A 241 11.72 -9.69 5.63
C ILE A 241 12.22 -10.04 4.22
N GLY A 242 11.31 -10.38 3.31
CA GLY A 242 11.65 -10.67 1.91
C GLY A 242 12.35 -9.51 1.23
N ILE A 243 11.83 -8.29 1.37
CA ILE A 243 12.44 -7.06 0.84
C ILE A 243 13.85 -6.87 1.42
N ALA A 244 14.02 -7.01 2.75
CA ALA A 244 15.30 -6.85 3.41
C ALA A 244 16.35 -7.85 2.90
N VAL A 245 15.97 -9.11 2.68
CA VAL A 245 16.87 -10.14 2.12
C VAL A 245 17.28 -9.78 0.68
N ILE A 246 16.31 -9.36 -0.13
CA ILE A 246 16.49 -8.95 -1.52
C ILE A 246 17.45 -7.75 -1.62
N GLU A 247 17.35 -6.77 -0.72
CA GLU A 247 18.26 -5.62 -0.65
C GLU A 247 19.69 -6.04 -0.29
N ILE A 248 19.86 -6.90 0.72
CA ILE A 248 21.16 -7.43 1.11
C ILE A 248 21.81 -8.18 -0.06
N LEU A 249 21.05 -9.00 -0.78
CA LEU A 249 21.54 -9.68 -1.97
C LEU A 249 21.97 -8.68 -3.06
N GLY A 250 21.19 -7.63 -3.30
CA GLY A 250 21.56 -6.54 -4.22
C GLY A 250 22.87 -5.87 -3.84
N ILE A 251 23.06 -5.55 -2.56
CA ILE A 251 24.30 -4.95 -2.02
C ILE A 251 25.47 -5.90 -2.21
N LEU A 252 25.33 -7.19 -1.88
CA LEU A 252 26.38 -8.19 -2.03
C LEU A 252 26.81 -8.36 -3.49
N LEU A 253 25.84 -8.49 -4.41
CA LEU A 253 26.11 -8.58 -5.84
C LEU A 253 26.83 -7.33 -6.36
N ALA A 254 26.38 -6.14 -5.95
CA ALA A 254 27.01 -4.88 -6.33
C ALA A 254 28.44 -4.77 -5.78
N CYS A 255 28.68 -5.18 -4.54
CA CYS A 255 30.02 -5.21 -3.93
C CYS A 255 30.95 -6.18 -4.69
N CYS A 256 30.47 -7.38 -5.03
CA CYS A 256 31.20 -8.36 -5.80
C CYS A 256 31.58 -7.80 -7.18
N VAL A 257 30.63 -7.20 -7.89
CA VAL A 257 30.89 -6.58 -9.21
C VAL A 257 31.88 -5.42 -9.08
N CYS A 258 31.76 -4.58 -8.04
CA CYS A 258 32.68 -3.47 -7.78
C CYS A 258 34.12 -3.94 -7.55
N LYS A 259 34.30 -4.98 -6.71
CA LYS A 259 35.61 -5.60 -6.45
C LYS A 259 36.23 -6.17 -7.72
N ASN A 260 35.45 -6.87 -8.54
CA ASN A 260 35.96 -7.44 -9.79
C ASN A 260 36.39 -6.35 -10.79
N ILE A 261 35.63 -5.25 -10.90
CA ILE A 261 36.03 -4.07 -11.70
C ILE A 261 37.30 -3.43 -11.13
N HIS A 262 37.56 -3.56 -9.82
CA HIS A 262 38.82 -3.10 -9.23
C HIS A 262 40.01 -3.95 -9.63
N SER A 263 39.89 -5.26 -9.50
CA SER A 263 40.92 -6.20 -9.92
C SER A 263 41.22 -6.12 -11.41
N GLU A 264 40.21 -5.95 -12.28
CA GLU A 264 40.41 -5.76 -13.73
C GLU A 264 41.22 -4.51 -14.10
N LYS A 265 41.27 -3.46 -13.25
CA LYS A 265 42.09 -2.26 -13.51
C LYS A 265 43.52 -2.35 -12.97
N LEU A 266 43.80 -3.32 -12.11
CA LEU A 266 45.09 -3.52 -11.45
C LEU A 266 45.93 -4.61 -12.11
N ALA A 267 45.30 -5.47 -12.92
CA ALA A 267 45.95 -6.49 -13.74
C ALA A 267 46.29 -5.93 -15.12
#